data_AF-A0A812IC42-F1
#
_entry.id   AF-A0A812IC42-F1
#
_cell.length_a   1.000
_cell.length_b   1.000
_cell.length_c   1.000
_cell.angle_alpha   90.00
_cell.angle_beta   90.00
_cell.angle_gamma   90.00
#
_symmetry.space_group_name_H-M   'P 1'
#
loop_
_entity.id
_entity.type
_entity.pdbx_description
1 polymer ?
#
loop_
_entity_poly.entity_id
_entity_poly.type
_entity_poly.pdbx_seq_one_letter_code
_entity_poly.pdbx_strand_id
1 'polypeptide(L)'
;MCEKEGSVCSGGDTFFGKSVTAEDGSLWLWNESKGLFLPLLHPQTKVPMFEKVCWECICDVMVVGRKAPNVSDVSETSIEAGETISALPVSEQPGWLMDADSRLYFAQHNPCTGVFLWKEKPTPCWPDDASLVRQAHEIQQLAGGFSGARFLHEQVTADRWGVTLASLESFFTTVEEKHRSGALQNAGRPYYESKFQSSSIGPNMYQVNEQVIVPATADPLQPFPGVSWALHGSPAGARVTHFVTHAWAEGVFEFRRFLMQAWPLNDVNAAAYICFLSNPQNLDIAAMLASVETSPFHVALQNMPTHGSMIMVATENTPIHTRLWCVFEAHMALCRHIPITLVGCPANLATDSSAVVAQFEAESFDAYLANDAYLEVAGAAGGLRNDALDSCCPALKRRREAALAAEEEKWRKSTPERLHAQLVTVWVTTVTMSVGMVIFVVWCATWSYGYFWTSFMTNGGIAFIFFPILLLCAAGFRTCTVNRQIELLQSAGSGGFIDVQDAQCSSPEDEARIRASIAGQERRINSLLGSLILRQGLGSTTRTATEP
;
A
#
# COMPACT_ATOMS: atom_id res chain seq x y z
N MET A 1 16.17 -40.39 23.07
CA MET A 1 16.60 -39.21 23.85
C MET A 1 15.36 -38.63 24.50
N CYS A 2 15.41 -38.33 25.80
CA CYS A 2 14.23 -37.95 26.61
C CYS A 2 13.52 -36.71 26.06
N GLU A 3 12.23 -36.86 25.78
CA GLU A 3 11.28 -35.78 25.57
C GLU A 3 11.16 -34.95 26.85
N LYS A 4 11.60 -33.70 26.78
CA LYS A 4 11.06 -32.63 27.63
C LYS A 4 10.10 -31.84 26.77
N GLU A 5 8.81 -32.03 26.99
CA GLU A 5 7.76 -31.19 26.47
C GLU A 5 7.89 -29.77 27.04
N GLY A 6 7.79 -28.76 26.17
CA GLY A 6 7.54 -27.38 26.58
C GLY A 6 8.64 -26.35 26.29
N SER A 7 9.01 -26.17 25.02
CA SER A 7 9.40 -24.83 24.52
C SER A 7 9.29 -24.78 23.00
N VAL A 8 8.09 -24.55 22.47
CA VAL A 8 7.94 -24.16 21.06
C VAL A 8 8.29 -22.67 21.00
N CYS A 9 9.30 -22.30 20.21
CA CYS A 9 9.63 -20.89 19.96
C CYS A 9 8.40 -20.23 19.32
N SER A 10 7.91 -19.16 19.96
CA SER A 10 6.78 -18.40 19.41
C SER A 10 7.28 -17.52 18.26
N GLY A 11 6.41 -17.23 17.29
CA GLY A 11 6.77 -16.39 16.14
C GLY A 11 7.25 -15.01 16.61
N GLY A 12 8.56 -14.77 16.56
CA GLY A 12 9.20 -13.55 17.05
C GLY A 12 10.44 -13.77 17.92
N ASP A 13 10.69 -15.00 18.39
CA ASP A 13 11.88 -15.31 19.18
C ASP A 13 13.15 -15.31 18.32
N THR A 14 14.13 -14.48 18.67
CA THR A 14 15.46 -14.51 18.07
C THR A 14 16.18 -15.78 18.51
N PHE A 15 16.44 -16.69 17.56
CA PHE A 15 17.07 -17.97 17.87
C PHE A 15 18.58 -17.93 17.59
N PHE A 16 19.39 -18.03 18.64
CA PHE A 16 20.84 -18.10 18.53
C PHE A 16 21.30 -19.55 18.52
N GLY A 17 22.01 -19.98 17.47
CA GLY A 17 22.58 -21.32 17.39
C GLY A 17 23.76 -21.40 16.43
N LYS A 18 24.56 -22.45 16.56
CA LYS A 18 25.63 -22.76 15.61
C LYS A 18 25.05 -23.58 14.46
N SER A 19 25.47 -23.27 13.23
CA SER A 19 25.20 -24.19 12.12
C SER A 19 25.99 -25.49 12.34
N VAL A 20 25.30 -26.63 12.27
CA VAL A 20 25.89 -27.97 12.35
C VAL A 20 25.35 -28.81 11.21
N THR A 21 26.20 -29.67 10.66
CA THR A 21 25.82 -30.61 9.60
C THR A 21 25.60 -31.98 10.21
N ALA A 22 24.42 -32.56 10.00
CA ALA A 22 24.13 -33.93 10.40
C ALA A 22 24.84 -34.94 9.48
N GLU A 23 24.88 -36.22 9.86
CA GLU A 23 25.55 -37.27 9.08
C GLU A 23 24.98 -37.44 7.66
N ASP A 24 23.71 -37.11 7.47
CA ASP A 24 23.03 -37.15 6.17
C ASP A 24 23.28 -35.89 5.29
N GLY A 25 24.11 -34.97 5.77
CA GLY A 25 24.43 -33.70 5.11
C GLY A 25 23.40 -32.59 5.33
N SER A 26 22.32 -32.83 6.08
CA SER A 26 21.34 -31.79 6.39
C SER A 26 21.91 -30.74 7.35
N LEU A 27 21.56 -29.47 7.10
CA LEU A 27 22.02 -28.33 7.89
C LEU A 27 21.03 -28.03 9.01
N TRP A 28 21.53 -27.91 10.24
CA TRP A 28 20.76 -27.62 11.45
C TRP A 28 21.36 -26.44 12.21
N LEU A 29 20.51 -25.70 12.89
CA LEU A 29 20.86 -24.66 13.82
C LEU A 29 20.78 -25.24 15.24
N TRP A 30 21.92 -25.41 15.89
CA TRP A 30 22.01 -25.93 17.25
C TRP A 30 22.15 -24.82 18.28
N ASN A 31 21.12 -24.63 19.10
CA ASN A 31 21.18 -23.79 20.28
C ASN A 31 21.72 -24.59 21.46
N GLU A 32 23.01 -24.40 21.73
CA GLU A 32 23.74 -25.04 22.81
C GLU A 32 23.11 -24.76 24.19
N SER A 33 22.64 -23.53 24.44
CA SER A 33 22.06 -23.14 25.73
C SER A 33 20.74 -23.84 26.04
N LYS A 34 19.95 -24.15 25.00
CA LYS A 34 18.65 -24.81 25.12
C LYS A 34 18.69 -26.30 24.76
N GLY A 35 19.83 -26.80 24.26
CA GLY A 35 19.95 -28.16 23.73
C GLY A 35 19.01 -28.43 22.55
N LEU A 36 18.67 -27.40 21.76
CA LEU A 36 17.63 -27.47 20.73
C LEU A 36 18.24 -27.40 19.32
N PHE A 37 17.73 -28.22 18.41
CA PHE A 37 18.12 -28.23 17.01
C PHE A 37 16.93 -27.78 16.16
N LEU A 38 17.15 -26.80 15.29
CA LEU A 38 16.18 -26.37 14.28
C LEU A 38 16.74 -26.64 12.89
N PRO A 39 15.96 -27.19 11.96
CA PRO A 39 16.46 -27.41 10.60
C PRO A 39 16.67 -26.05 9.91
N LEU A 40 17.85 -25.82 9.33
CA LEU A 40 18.16 -24.56 8.63
C LEU A 40 17.36 -24.42 7.33
N LEU A 41 17.01 -25.55 6.72
CA LEU A 41 16.14 -25.64 5.56
C LEU A 41 14.86 -26.35 5.96
N HIS A 42 13.72 -25.83 5.52
CA HIS A 42 12.44 -26.47 5.78
C HIS A 42 12.46 -27.90 5.20
N PRO A 43 12.07 -28.94 5.96
CA PRO A 43 12.35 -30.32 5.60
C PRO A 43 11.71 -30.75 4.27
N GLN A 44 10.58 -30.15 3.91
CA GLN A 44 9.82 -30.46 2.70
C GLN A 44 10.22 -29.54 1.53
N THR A 45 10.07 -28.23 1.71
CA THR A 45 10.30 -27.21 0.66
C THR A 45 11.78 -26.90 0.41
N LYS A 46 12.68 -27.30 1.31
CA LYS A 46 14.12 -26.97 1.28
C LYS A 46 14.44 -25.47 1.30
N VAL A 47 13.46 -24.62 1.59
CA VAL A 47 13.65 -23.17 1.71
C VAL A 47 14.37 -22.84 3.03
N PRO A 48 15.34 -21.91 3.05
CA PRO A 48 15.94 -21.43 4.30
C PRO A 48 14.89 -20.95 5.29
N MET A 49 14.90 -21.50 6.51
CA MET A 49 13.98 -21.12 7.58
C MET A 49 14.44 -19.90 8.38
N PHE A 50 15.70 -19.50 8.21
CA PHE A 50 16.32 -18.42 8.96
C PHE A 50 17.07 -17.49 8.01
N GLU A 51 16.82 -16.19 8.13
CA GLU A 51 17.53 -15.18 7.36
C GLU A 51 18.87 -14.86 8.04
N LYS A 52 19.97 -15.07 7.32
CA LYS A 52 21.32 -14.75 7.81
C LYS A 52 21.60 -13.28 7.52
N VAL A 53 21.51 -12.44 8.56
CA VAL A 53 21.88 -11.03 8.44
C VAL A 53 23.40 -10.92 8.46
N CYS A 54 23.98 -10.53 7.32
CA CYS A 54 25.41 -10.26 7.20
C CYS A 54 25.64 -8.77 7.42
N TRP A 55 26.76 -8.41 8.03
CA TRP A 55 27.18 -7.02 8.23
C TRP A 55 28.58 -6.86 7.68
N GLU A 56 28.82 -5.82 6.92
CA GLU A 56 30.13 -5.43 6.41
C GLU A 56 30.68 -4.27 7.24
N CYS A 57 31.91 -4.41 7.73
CA CYS A 57 32.60 -3.33 8.42
C CYS A 57 32.91 -2.22 7.40
N ILE A 58 32.36 -1.03 7.60
CA ILE A 58 32.58 0.14 6.72
C ILE A 58 33.57 1.15 7.31
N CYS A 59 34.19 0.81 8.43
CA CYS A 59 35.09 1.71 9.12
C CYS A 59 36.52 1.49 8.64
N ASP A 60 37.24 2.58 8.32
CA ASP A 60 38.66 2.55 7.97
C ASP A 60 39.57 2.16 9.15
N VAL A 61 38.99 2.02 10.35
CA VAL A 61 39.69 1.54 11.56
C VAL A 61 39.16 0.17 11.96
N MET A 62 40.06 -0.63 12.54
CA MET A 62 39.71 -1.96 13.06
C MET A 62 38.62 -1.88 14.13
N VAL A 63 37.60 -2.75 14.00
CA VAL A 63 36.55 -2.91 15.00
C VAL A 63 36.89 -4.12 15.88
N VAL A 64 37.08 -3.88 17.17
CA VAL A 64 37.49 -4.94 18.11
C VAL A 64 36.27 -5.62 18.71
N GLY A 65 36.23 -6.95 18.61
CA GLY A 65 35.22 -7.78 19.26
C GLY A 65 35.39 -7.84 20.78
N ARG A 66 34.29 -8.04 21.50
CA ARG A 66 34.30 -8.21 22.96
C ARG A 66 33.57 -9.47 23.38
N LYS A 67 33.96 -10.09 24.49
CA LYS A 67 33.24 -11.24 25.06
C LYS A 67 31.91 -10.85 25.71
N ALA A 68 31.80 -9.61 26.15
CA ALA A 68 30.58 -9.04 26.68
C ALA A 68 30.55 -7.54 26.33
N PRO A 69 29.37 -6.94 26.06
CA PRO A 69 29.34 -5.56 25.59
C PRO A 69 29.74 -4.55 26.67
N ASN A 70 29.45 -4.87 27.95
CA ASN A 70 29.73 -4.02 29.10
C ASN A 70 31.10 -4.22 29.75
N VAL A 71 31.90 -5.19 29.27
CA VAL A 71 33.22 -5.47 29.84
C VAL A 71 34.26 -4.91 28.89
N SER A 72 35.23 -4.16 29.41
CA SER A 72 36.37 -3.66 28.64
C SER A 72 37.37 -4.76 28.25
N ASP A 73 36.98 -6.04 28.37
CA ASP A 73 37.77 -7.18 27.96
C ASP A 73 37.71 -7.25 26.43
N VAL A 74 38.68 -6.59 25.82
CA VAL A 74 38.93 -6.65 24.37
C VAL A 74 39.44 -8.05 24.06
N SER A 75 38.70 -8.79 23.23
CA SER A 75 39.23 -10.05 22.69
C SER A 75 40.24 -9.73 21.59
N GLU A 76 41.12 -10.70 21.28
CA GLU A 76 42.16 -10.55 20.27
C GLU A 76 41.63 -10.52 18.82
N THR A 77 40.31 -10.60 18.62
CA THR A 77 39.70 -10.60 17.29
C THR A 77 39.31 -9.18 16.90
N SER A 78 40.14 -8.56 16.09
CA SER A 78 39.84 -7.33 15.36
C SER A 78 39.29 -7.65 13.98
N ILE A 79 38.35 -6.85 13.52
CA ILE A 79 37.78 -6.94 12.18
C ILE A 79 38.18 -5.70 11.38
N GLU A 80 38.75 -5.93 10.20
CA GLU A 80 39.23 -4.88 9.31
C GLU A 80 38.09 -4.30 8.45
N ALA A 81 38.36 -3.16 7.81
CA ALA A 81 37.45 -2.56 6.84
C ALA A 81 37.13 -3.56 5.70
N GLY A 82 35.85 -3.69 5.34
CA GLY A 82 35.37 -4.59 4.29
C GLY A 82 35.15 -6.05 4.72
N GLU A 83 35.63 -6.45 5.90
CA GLU A 83 35.34 -7.78 6.43
C GLU A 83 33.86 -7.90 6.84
N THR A 84 33.34 -9.13 6.79
CA THR A 84 31.94 -9.41 7.04
C THR A 84 31.72 -10.30 8.24
N ILE A 85 30.76 -9.94 9.08
CA ILE A 85 30.26 -10.79 10.17
C ILE A 85 28.83 -11.22 9.92
N SER A 86 28.44 -12.29 10.59
CA SER A 86 27.07 -12.81 10.53
C SER A 86 26.42 -12.54 11.86
N ALA A 87 25.82 -11.37 12.02
CA ALA A 87 25.50 -10.86 13.34
C ALA A 87 24.05 -10.41 13.49
N LEU A 88 23.54 -10.48 14.71
CA LEU A 88 22.20 -10.02 15.06
C LEU A 88 22.29 -8.83 16.03
N PRO A 89 21.38 -7.85 15.93
CA PRO A 89 21.22 -6.82 16.95
C PRO A 89 20.93 -7.45 18.32
N VAL A 90 21.60 -6.98 19.36
CA VAL A 90 21.38 -7.45 20.74
C VAL A 90 20.22 -6.67 21.36
N SER A 91 19.07 -7.32 21.53
CA SER A 91 17.84 -6.69 22.03
C SER A 91 18.01 -6.03 23.41
N GLU A 92 18.75 -6.69 24.31
CA GLU A 92 19.01 -6.23 25.68
C GLU A 92 20.00 -5.06 25.73
N GLN A 93 20.80 -4.84 24.68
CA GLN A 93 21.86 -3.84 24.62
C GLN A 93 21.89 -3.15 23.24
N PRO A 94 21.01 -2.16 23.02
CA PRO A 94 20.94 -1.42 21.76
C PRO A 94 22.30 -0.84 21.37
N GLY A 95 22.62 -0.86 20.08
CA GLY A 95 23.91 -0.41 19.57
C GLY A 95 24.99 -1.49 19.53
N TRP A 96 24.65 -2.77 19.75
CA TRP A 96 25.57 -3.90 19.65
C TRP A 96 25.06 -4.96 18.67
N LEU A 97 26.00 -5.57 17.96
CA LEU A 97 25.83 -6.76 17.15
C LEU A 97 26.51 -7.93 17.87
N MET A 98 25.88 -9.10 17.90
CA MET A 98 26.52 -10.33 18.33
C MET A 98 26.75 -11.22 17.12
N ASP A 99 28.02 -11.46 16.80
CA ASP A 99 28.41 -12.36 15.71
C ASP A 99 28.03 -13.80 16.07
N ALA A 100 27.31 -14.46 15.15
CA ALA A 100 26.73 -15.79 15.35
C ALA A 100 27.81 -16.86 15.49
N ASP A 101 28.95 -16.68 14.81
CA ASP A 101 30.02 -17.66 14.75
C ASP A 101 30.95 -17.54 15.97
N SER A 102 31.49 -16.34 16.22
CA SER A 102 32.43 -16.11 17.32
C SER A 102 31.77 -15.87 18.68
N ARG A 103 30.48 -15.54 18.71
CA ARG A 103 29.77 -14.98 19.88
C ARG A 103 30.42 -13.71 20.45
N LEU A 104 31.22 -13.01 19.65
CA LEU A 104 31.77 -11.72 20.02
C LEU A 104 30.76 -10.61 19.76
N TYR A 105 30.80 -9.61 20.62
CA TYR A 105 30.00 -8.40 20.54
C TYR A 105 30.80 -7.31 19.83
N PHE A 106 30.18 -6.73 18.80
CA PHE A 106 30.72 -5.63 18.02
C PHE A 106 29.83 -4.41 18.19
N ALA A 107 30.41 -3.24 18.43
CA ALA A 107 29.63 -2.01 18.54
C ALA A 107 29.09 -1.64 17.15
N GLN A 108 27.80 -1.28 17.07
CA GLN A 108 27.18 -0.78 15.83
C GLN A 108 27.69 0.62 15.45
N HIS A 109 28.10 1.39 16.46
CA HIS A 109 28.56 2.77 16.31
C HIS A 109 29.93 2.94 16.94
N ASN A 110 30.72 3.83 16.37
CA ASN A 110 31.99 4.24 16.94
C ASN A 110 31.70 4.96 18.28
N PRO A 111 32.28 4.52 19.41
CA PRO A 111 31.96 5.10 20.72
C PRO A 111 32.42 6.55 20.88
N CYS A 112 33.38 7.01 20.06
CA CYS A 112 33.88 8.38 20.10
C CYS A 112 33.12 9.30 19.14
N THR A 113 32.79 8.83 17.94
CA THR A 113 32.21 9.69 16.89
C THR A 113 30.72 9.48 16.66
N GLY A 114 30.13 8.40 17.15
CA GLY A 114 28.72 8.02 16.91
C GLY A 114 28.44 7.54 15.47
N VAL A 115 29.46 7.47 14.60
CA VAL A 115 29.32 7.01 13.21
C VAL A 115 29.05 5.50 13.18
N PHE A 116 28.17 5.06 12.28
CA PHE A 116 27.94 3.63 12.04
C PHE A 116 29.21 2.92 11.59
N LEU A 117 29.53 1.81 12.23
CA LEU A 117 30.69 0.97 11.92
C LEU A 117 30.36 -0.13 10.90
N TRP A 118 29.07 -0.43 10.73
CA TRP A 118 28.61 -1.54 9.92
C TRP A 118 27.55 -1.11 8.93
N LYS A 119 27.61 -1.68 7.74
CA LYS A 119 26.53 -1.66 6.76
C LYS A 119 25.96 -3.07 6.69
N GLU A 120 24.64 -3.20 6.83
CA GLU A 120 23.98 -4.48 6.58
C GLU A 120 24.31 -4.91 5.15
N LYS A 121 25.03 -6.02 5.03
CA LYS A 121 25.27 -6.66 3.75
C LYS A 121 23.97 -7.40 3.44
N PRO A 122 23.22 -7.00 2.38
CA PRO A 122 22.03 -7.73 2.01
C PRO A 122 22.38 -9.22 1.95
N THR A 123 21.52 -10.03 2.57
CA THR A 123 21.56 -11.49 2.72
C THR A 123 22.31 -12.15 1.55
N PRO A 124 23.21 -13.13 1.80
CA PRO A 124 24.29 -13.52 0.90
C PRO A 124 23.84 -13.59 -0.55
N CYS A 125 24.59 -12.86 -1.39
CA CYS A 125 24.63 -12.97 -2.84
C CYS A 125 23.90 -14.21 -3.34
N TRP A 126 22.68 -13.98 -3.84
CA TRP A 126 22.04 -14.87 -4.81
C TRP A 126 23.11 -15.37 -5.78
N PRO A 127 23.01 -16.63 -6.26
CA PRO A 127 24.01 -17.20 -7.17
C PRO A 127 24.37 -16.13 -8.19
N ASP A 128 25.67 -15.80 -8.28
CA ASP A 128 26.23 -14.73 -9.13
C ASP A 128 25.25 -14.47 -10.26
N ASP A 129 24.59 -13.32 -10.28
CA ASP A 129 23.46 -13.04 -11.17
C ASP A 129 23.82 -13.44 -12.62
N ALA A 130 25.10 -13.34 -12.99
CA ALA A 130 25.64 -13.82 -14.25
C ALA A 130 25.63 -15.36 -14.40
N SER A 131 25.95 -16.14 -13.35
CA SER A 131 25.84 -17.61 -13.33
C SER A 131 24.41 -18.09 -13.55
N LEU A 132 23.42 -17.50 -12.89
CA LEU A 132 22.02 -17.91 -13.07
C LEU A 132 21.56 -17.68 -14.51
N VAL A 133 21.86 -16.50 -15.05
CA VAL A 133 21.52 -16.12 -16.43
C VAL A 133 22.28 -16.98 -17.46
N ARG A 134 23.55 -17.32 -17.19
CA ARG A 134 24.32 -18.27 -18.02
C ARG A 134 23.66 -19.65 -18.05
N GLN A 135 23.25 -20.19 -16.91
CA GLN A 135 22.57 -21.48 -16.84
C GLN A 135 21.22 -21.46 -17.59
N ALA A 136 20.44 -20.39 -17.43
CA ALA A 136 19.20 -20.21 -18.18
C ALA A 136 19.45 -20.21 -19.70
N HIS A 137 20.54 -19.59 -20.14
CA HIS A 137 20.95 -19.55 -21.55
C HIS A 137 21.33 -20.93 -22.09
N GLU A 138 22.12 -21.69 -21.33
CA GLU A 138 22.51 -23.06 -21.68
C GLU A 138 21.27 -23.96 -21.80
N ILE A 139 20.35 -23.88 -20.85
CA ILE A 139 19.07 -24.61 -20.89
C ILE A 139 18.25 -24.21 -22.11
N GLN A 140 18.14 -22.90 -22.39
CA GLN A 140 17.41 -22.39 -23.54
C GLN A 140 18.02 -22.88 -24.87
N GLN A 141 19.35 -22.90 -25.00
CA GLN A 141 20.04 -23.38 -26.20
C GLN A 141 19.87 -24.89 -26.40
N LEU A 142 19.87 -25.67 -25.32
CA LEU A 142 19.76 -27.12 -25.36
C LEU A 142 18.32 -27.61 -25.60
N ALA A 143 17.34 -27.02 -24.91
CA ALA A 143 15.96 -27.50 -24.92
C ALA A 143 15.01 -26.66 -25.79
N GLY A 144 15.39 -25.42 -26.14
CA GLY A 144 14.57 -24.52 -26.96
C GLY A 144 13.25 -24.11 -26.30
N GLY A 145 12.32 -23.59 -27.10
CA GLY A 145 10.99 -23.17 -26.64
C GLY A 145 11.06 -22.11 -25.56
N PHE A 146 10.42 -22.36 -24.41
CA PHE A 146 10.41 -21.48 -23.23
C PHE A 146 11.17 -22.08 -22.03
N SER A 147 12.10 -23.00 -22.29
CA SER A 147 12.81 -23.72 -21.22
C SER A 147 13.66 -22.80 -20.34
N GLY A 148 14.35 -21.83 -20.92
CA GLY A 148 15.12 -20.83 -20.16
C GLY A 148 14.22 -19.91 -19.34
N ALA A 149 13.08 -19.48 -19.90
CA ALA A 149 12.10 -18.68 -19.16
C ALA A 149 11.51 -19.44 -17.97
N ARG A 150 11.15 -20.72 -18.16
CA ARG A 150 10.66 -21.57 -17.06
C ARG A 150 11.72 -21.71 -15.96
N PHE A 151 12.96 -22.00 -16.35
CA PHE A 151 14.07 -22.07 -15.40
C PHE A 151 14.24 -20.77 -14.62
N LEU A 152 14.24 -19.60 -15.28
CA LEU A 152 14.33 -18.31 -14.60
C LEU A 152 13.20 -18.10 -13.59
N HIS A 153 11.96 -18.43 -13.96
CA HIS A 153 10.81 -18.29 -13.04
C HIS A 153 10.78 -19.34 -11.92
N GLU A 154 11.48 -20.47 -12.08
CA GLU A 154 11.66 -21.46 -11.00
C GLU A 154 12.77 -21.05 -10.03
N GLN A 155 13.81 -20.35 -10.51
CA GLN A 155 14.99 -20.00 -9.71
C GLN A 155 14.93 -18.58 -9.13
N VAL A 156 14.31 -17.63 -9.82
CA VAL A 156 14.11 -16.26 -9.35
C VAL A 156 12.76 -16.22 -8.64
N THR A 157 12.76 -15.93 -7.35
CA THR A 157 11.54 -15.83 -6.54
C THR A 157 10.71 -14.60 -6.93
N ALA A 158 9.39 -14.66 -6.72
CA ALA A 158 8.47 -13.60 -7.17
C ALA A 158 8.69 -12.23 -6.50
N ASP A 159 9.32 -12.19 -5.33
CA ASP A 159 9.78 -10.94 -4.69
C ASP A 159 10.98 -10.29 -5.42
N ARG A 160 11.48 -10.92 -6.49
CA ARG A 160 12.43 -10.33 -7.44
C ARG A 160 11.85 -10.16 -8.85
N TRP A 161 10.54 -10.34 -9.04
CA TRP A 161 9.87 -10.04 -10.31
C TRP A 161 9.41 -8.57 -10.38
N GLY A 162 10.21 -7.67 -9.82
CA GLY A 162 9.95 -6.23 -9.86
C GLY A 162 10.23 -5.64 -11.23
N VAL A 163 9.38 -4.71 -11.66
CA VAL A 163 9.60 -3.86 -12.83
C VAL A 163 10.20 -2.55 -12.34
N THR A 164 11.39 -2.18 -12.84
CA THR A 164 12.03 -0.90 -12.54
C THR A 164 11.31 0.25 -13.25
N LEU A 165 11.50 1.49 -12.79
CA LEU A 165 10.91 2.66 -13.44
C LEU A 165 11.28 2.76 -14.93
N ALA A 166 12.55 2.54 -15.28
CA ALA A 166 13.02 2.58 -16.66
C ALA A 166 12.36 1.50 -17.54
N SER A 167 12.23 0.28 -17.02
CA SER A 167 11.55 -0.82 -17.74
C SER A 167 10.05 -0.52 -17.93
N LEU A 168 9.42 0.09 -16.92
CA LEU A 168 8.03 0.48 -16.95
C LEU A 168 7.76 1.63 -17.95
N GLU A 169 8.63 2.63 -18.00
CA GLU A 169 8.55 3.72 -18.99
C GLU A 169 8.70 3.19 -20.42
N SER A 170 9.69 2.31 -20.65
CA SER A 170 9.89 1.65 -21.94
C SER A 170 8.66 0.84 -22.37
N PHE A 171 8.01 0.14 -21.43
CA PHE A 171 6.75 -0.54 -21.68
C PHE A 171 5.67 0.44 -22.15
N PHE A 172 5.45 1.52 -21.41
CA PHE A 172 4.41 2.48 -21.76
C PHE A 172 4.64 3.15 -23.11
N THR A 173 5.88 3.52 -23.44
CA THR A 173 6.25 4.04 -24.76
C THR A 173 5.90 3.03 -25.86
N THR A 174 6.18 1.74 -25.65
CA THR A 174 5.87 0.67 -26.61
C THR A 174 4.37 0.54 -26.84
N VAL A 175 3.56 0.59 -25.77
CA VAL A 175 2.10 0.53 -25.86
C VAL A 175 1.55 1.75 -26.60
N GLU A 176 2.03 2.95 -26.30
CA GLU A 176 1.62 4.20 -26.96
C GLU A 176 1.96 4.20 -28.46
N GLU A 177 3.13 3.71 -28.83
CA GLU A 177 3.54 3.59 -30.24
C GLU A 177 2.67 2.59 -31.00
N LYS A 178 2.42 1.41 -30.44
CA LYS A 178 1.52 0.41 -31.04
C LYS A 178 0.09 0.89 -31.14
N HIS A 179 -0.41 1.62 -30.15
CA HIS A 179 -1.73 2.25 -30.21
C HIS A 179 -1.80 3.33 -31.30
N ARG A 180 -0.82 4.25 -31.35
CA ARG A 180 -0.78 5.35 -32.32
C ARG A 180 -0.65 4.88 -33.77
N SER A 181 0.10 3.79 -34.00
CA SER A 181 0.27 3.18 -35.31
C SER A 181 -0.92 2.31 -35.77
N GLY A 182 -1.89 2.06 -34.89
CA GLY A 182 -3.01 1.15 -35.15
C GLY A 182 -2.64 -0.34 -35.10
N ALA A 183 -1.42 -0.67 -34.67
CA ALA A 183 -0.99 -2.05 -34.47
C ALA A 183 -1.69 -2.72 -33.27
N LEU A 184 -2.07 -1.92 -32.26
CA LEU A 184 -2.94 -2.35 -31.17
C LEU A 184 -4.39 -2.05 -31.57
N GLN A 185 -5.21 -3.09 -31.66
CA GLN A 185 -6.59 -3.04 -32.13
C GLN A 185 -7.59 -3.27 -30.99
N ASN A 186 -8.78 -2.68 -31.09
CA ASN A 186 -9.88 -2.92 -30.15
C ASN A 186 -10.56 -4.28 -30.43
N ALA A 187 -9.81 -5.37 -30.28
CA ALA A 187 -10.23 -6.74 -30.59
C ALA A 187 -10.05 -7.68 -29.37
N GLY A 188 -10.52 -8.92 -29.49
CA GLY A 188 -10.44 -9.95 -28.44
C GLY A 188 -11.49 -9.74 -27.35
N ARG A 189 -11.13 -8.98 -26.30
CA ARG A 189 -12.04 -8.50 -25.26
C ARG A 189 -12.40 -7.04 -25.55
N PRO A 190 -13.39 -6.78 -26.42
CA PRO A 190 -13.67 -5.43 -26.91
C PRO A 190 -13.98 -4.48 -25.76
N TYR A 191 -13.32 -3.34 -25.82
CA TYR A 191 -13.49 -2.23 -24.92
C TYR A 191 -14.40 -1.18 -25.57
N TYR A 192 -14.95 -0.24 -24.79
CA TYR A 192 -15.67 0.88 -25.38
C TYR A 192 -14.74 1.65 -26.30
N GLU A 193 -15.11 1.81 -27.57
CA GLU A 193 -14.26 2.47 -28.58
C GLU A 193 -13.83 3.87 -28.13
N SER A 194 -14.74 4.61 -27.47
CA SER A 194 -14.45 5.92 -26.91
C SER A 194 -13.38 5.91 -25.81
N LYS A 195 -13.28 4.84 -25.01
CA LYS A 195 -12.24 4.69 -24.00
C LYS A 195 -10.94 4.18 -24.61
N PHE A 196 -11.03 3.22 -25.53
CA PHE A 196 -9.89 2.68 -26.27
C PHE A 196 -9.10 3.78 -26.98
N GLN A 197 -9.80 4.64 -27.75
CA GLN A 197 -9.20 5.75 -28.48
C GLN A 197 -8.80 6.95 -27.61
N SER A 198 -9.19 6.95 -26.33
CA SER A 198 -8.88 8.08 -25.44
C SER A 198 -7.40 8.11 -25.11
N SER A 199 -6.76 9.27 -25.30
CA SER A 199 -5.37 9.49 -24.89
C SER A 199 -5.16 9.49 -23.37
N SER A 200 -6.25 9.62 -22.58
CA SER A 200 -6.18 9.63 -21.11
C SER A 200 -6.53 8.29 -20.47
N ILE A 201 -7.20 7.38 -21.19
CA ILE A 201 -7.61 6.05 -20.70
C ILE A 201 -6.86 4.96 -21.47
N GLY A 202 -7.06 4.92 -22.78
CA GLY A 202 -6.40 3.98 -23.68
C GLY A 202 -6.98 2.57 -23.66
N PRO A 203 -6.30 1.62 -24.32
CA PRO A 203 -6.65 0.21 -24.33
C PRO A 203 -6.66 -0.40 -22.94
N ASN A 204 -7.46 -1.45 -22.73
CA ASN A 204 -7.46 -2.15 -21.45
C ASN A 204 -6.28 -3.14 -21.32
N MET A 205 -5.96 -3.58 -20.10
CA MET A 205 -4.80 -4.47 -19.89
C MET A 205 -4.95 -5.84 -20.53
N TYR A 206 -6.17 -6.34 -20.76
CA TYR A 206 -6.34 -7.59 -21.53
C TYR A 206 -5.81 -7.43 -22.96
N GLN A 207 -6.17 -6.33 -23.62
CA GLN A 207 -5.72 -6.04 -24.99
C GLN A 207 -4.22 -5.79 -25.05
N VAL A 208 -3.68 -5.04 -24.08
CA VAL A 208 -2.24 -4.80 -23.97
C VAL A 208 -1.49 -6.11 -23.72
N ASN A 209 -2.02 -7.00 -22.88
CA ASN A 209 -1.43 -8.30 -22.65
C ASN A 209 -1.37 -9.14 -23.93
N GLU A 210 -2.50 -9.32 -24.60
CA GLU A 210 -2.64 -10.17 -25.78
C GLU A 210 -1.85 -9.65 -26.99
N GLN A 211 -1.77 -8.33 -27.18
CA GLN A 211 -1.24 -7.71 -28.40
C GLN A 211 0.14 -7.05 -28.24
N VAL A 212 0.59 -6.85 -26.99
CA VAL A 212 1.90 -6.24 -26.70
C VAL A 212 2.78 -7.18 -25.88
N ILE A 213 2.34 -7.56 -24.68
CA ILE A 213 3.19 -8.28 -23.73
C ILE A 213 3.48 -9.69 -24.20
N VAL A 214 2.44 -10.47 -24.51
CA VAL A 214 2.57 -11.86 -24.98
C VAL A 214 3.44 -11.94 -26.23
N PRO A 215 3.20 -11.16 -27.31
CA PRO A 215 4.04 -11.22 -28.50
C PRO A 215 5.48 -10.74 -28.28
N ALA A 216 5.68 -9.66 -27.52
CA ALA A 216 7.02 -9.11 -27.29
C ALA A 216 7.88 -10.05 -26.43
N THR A 217 7.29 -10.68 -25.42
CA THR A 217 8.01 -11.61 -24.55
C THR A 217 8.16 -13.01 -25.15
N ALA A 218 7.37 -13.38 -26.15
CA ALA A 218 7.50 -14.65 -26.88
C ALA A 218 8.44 -14.58 -28.10
N ASP A 219 8.99 -13.41 -28.43
CA ASP A 219 9.82 -13.22 -29.61
C ASP A 219 11.03 -14.18 -29.59
N PRO A 220 11.18 -15.08 -30.58
CA PRO A 220 12.25 -16.06 -30.62
C PRO A 220 13.66 -15.44 -30.79
N LEU A 221 13.75 -14.17 -31.15
CA LEU A 221 15.02 -13.43 -31.20
C LEU A 221 15.51 -13.03 -29.81
N GLN A 222 14.66 -13.15 -28.79
CA GLN A 222 15.03 -12.83 -27.42
C GLN A 222 15.91 -13.91 -26.80
N PRO A 223 16.82 -13.54 -25.88
CA PRO A 223 17.60 -14.48 -25.08
C PRO A 223 16.75 -15.58 -24.40
N PHE A 224 15.58 -15.19 -23.88
CA PHE A 224 14.69 -16.05 -23.10
C PHE A 224 13.23 -15.87 -23.55
N PRO A 225 12.81 -16.48 -24.67
CA PRO A 225 11.42 -16.42 -25.10
C PRO A 225 10.50 -16.99 -24.01
N GLY A 226 9.38 -16.29 -23.76
CA GLY A 226 8.36 -16.64 -22.77
C GLY A 226 8.58 -16.08 -21.36
N VAL A 227 9.66 -15.33 -21.13
CA VAL A 227 9.94 -14.68 -19.84
C VAL A 227 8.91 -13.58 -19.52
N SER A 228 8.76 -13.17 -18.26
CA SER A 228 7.88 -12.03 -17.92
C SER A 228 8.54 -10.71 -18.32
N TRP A 229 7.77 -9.63 -18.43
CA TRP A 229 8.36 -8.32 -18.74
C TRP A 229 9.36 -7.87 -17.67
N ALA A 230 9.09 -8.18 -16.40
CA ALA A 230 10.00 -7.89 -15.29
C ALA A 230 11.37 -8.59 -15.48
N LEU A 231 11.36 -9.91 -15.72
CA LEU A 231 12.60 -10.66 -15.92
C LEU A 231 13.19 -10.47 -17.33
N HIS A 232 12.44 -9.95 -18.29
CA HIS A 232 12.97 -9.51 -19.57
C HIS A 232 13.95 -8.34 -19.40
N GLY A 233 13.55 -7.32 -18.62
CA GLY A 233 14.39 -6.15 -18.33
C GLY A 233 15.46 -6.40 -17.28
N SER A 234 15.29 -7.43 -16.43
CA SER A 234 16.24 -7.79 -15.38
C SER A 234 16.24 -9.32 -15.18
N PRO A 235 16.97 -10.08 -16.00
CA PRO A 235 16.93 -11.56 -15.96
C PRO A 235 17.32 -12.19 -14.63
N ALA A 236 18.13 -11.50 -13.82
CA ALA A 236 18.46 -11.93 -12.46
C ALA A 236 17.45 -11.48 -11.39
N GLY A 237 16.42 -10.74 -11.80
CA GLY A 237 15.36 -10.20 -10.95
C GLY A 237 15.72 -8.86 -10.29
N ALA A 238 14.73 -7.96 -10.24
CA ALA A 238 14.79 -6.74 -9.46
C ALA A 238 13.94 -6.89 -8.20
N ARG A 239 14.52 -6.61 -7.03
CA ARG A 239 13.84 -6.77 -5.75
C ARG A 239 12.62 -5.87 -5.67
N VAL A 240 11.47 -6.46 -5.40
CA VAL A 240 10.19 -5.78 -5.22
C VAL A 240 10.25 -4.94 -3.96
N THR A 241 10.22 -3.62 -4.11
CA THR A 241 10.06 -2.67 -3.01
C THR A 241 8.63 -2.11 -2.96
N HIS A 242 7.89 -2.24 -4.05
CA HIS A 242 6.52 -1.75 -4.17
C HIS A 242 5.61 -2.82 -4.74
N PHE A 243 4.38 -2.93 -4.25
CA PHE A 243 3.38 -3.83 -4.81
C PHE A 243 2.22 -3.03 -5.40
N VAL A 244 1.93 -3.20 -6.70
CA VAL A 244 0.85 -2.46 -7.35
C VAL A 244 -0.35 -3.38 -7.56
N THR A 245 -1.42 -3.12 -6.81
CA THR A 245 -2.72 -3.76 -7.07
C THR A 245 -3.53 -2.90 -8.03
N HIS A 246 -4.12 -3.55 -9.03
CA HIS A 246 -4.85 -2.87 -10.10
C HIS A 246 -5.86 -3.82 -10.78
N ALA A 247 -6.73 -3.30 -11.65
CA ALA A 247 -7.73 -4.11 -12.35
C ALA A 247 -7.34 -4.35 -13.83
N TRP A 248 -7.52 -5.57 -14.34
CA TRP A 248 -7.20 -5.87 -15.75
C TRP A 248 -8.06 -5.13 -16.78
N ALA A 249 -9.26 -4.73 -16.39
CA ALA A 249 -10.17 -4.03 -17.28
C ALA A 249 -9.89 -2.52 -17.33
N GLU A 250 -8.88 -2.01 -16.62
CA GLU A 250 -8.54 -0.59 -16.64
C GLU A 250 -7.80 -0.16 -17.90
N GLY A 251 -7.88 1.13 -18.23
CA GLY A 251 -7.11 1.71 -19.33
C GLY A 251 -5.64 1.90 -18.96
N VAL A 252 -4.74 1.47 -19.84
CA VAL A 252 -3.28 1.51 -19.62
C VAL A 252 -2.71 2.92 -19.47
N PHE A 253 -3.27 3.92 -20.14
CA PHE A 253 -2.80 5.31 -20.02
C PHE A 253 -3.30 5.96 -18.72
N GLU A 254 -4.53 5.61 -18.29
CA GLU A 254 -5.05 6.03 -16.99
C GLU A 254 -4.23 5.41 -15.86
N PHE A 255 -3.97 4.10 -15.94
CA PHE A 255 -3.10 3.38 -15.01
C PHE A 255 -1.71 4.02 -14.93
N ARG A 256 -1.05 4.26 -16.07
CA ARG A 256 0.26 4.95 -16.13
C ARG A 256 0.22 6.25 -15.34
N ARG A 257 -0.72 7.13 -15.67
CA ARG A 257 -0.81 8.47 -15.08
C ARG A 257 -0.93 8.41 -13.56
N PHE A 258 -1.78 7.52 -13.03
CA PHE A 258 -1.97 7.40 -11.59
C PHE A 258 -0.80 6.71 -10.89
N LEU A 259 -0.24 5.64 -11.48
CA LEU A 259 0.92 4.96 -10.92
C LEU A 259 2.12 5.91 -10.80
N MET A 260 2.39 6.71 -11.84
CA MET A 260 3.50 7.66 -11.84
C MET A 260 3.36 8.77 -10.78
N GLN A 261 2.16 9.05 -10.29
CA GLN A 261 1.95 10.02 -9.19
C GLN A 261 2.36 9.46 -7.82
N ALA A 262 2.32 8.14 -7.63
CA ALA A 262 2.74 7.48 -6.40
C ALA A 262 4.09 6.76 -6.51
N TRP A 263 4.72 6.77 -7.69
CA TRP A 263 6.03 6.15 -7.84
C TRP A 263 7.06 6.88 -6.97
N PRO A 264 7.89 6.16 -6.19
CA PRO A 264 8.90 6.74 -5.32
C PRO A 264 10.10 7.29 -6.11
N LEU A 265 9.97 8.51 -6.67
CA LEU A 265 11.03 9.10 -7.52
C LEU A 265 12.39 9.26 -6.83
N ASN A 266 12.43 9.24 -5.50
CA ASN A 266 13.66 9.34 -4.71
C ASN A 266 14.37 7.99 -4.48
N ASP A 267 13.74 6.88 -4.85
CA ASP A 267 14.31 5.53 -4.75
C ASP A 267 14.71 5.02 -6.13
N VAL A 268 15.99 5.16 -6.47
CA VAL A 268 16.56 4.71 -7.75
C VAL A 268 16.50 3.19 -7.94
N ASN A 269 16.36 2.44 -6.84
CA ASN A 269 16.24 0.99 -6.85
C ASN A 269 14.78 0.53 -6.75
N ALA A 270 13.82 1.45 -6.84
CA ALA A 270 12.42 1.11 -6.79
C ALA A 270 12.05 0.17 -7.93
N ALA A 271 11.54 -1.00 -7.56
CA ALA A 271 10.93 -1.92 -8.49
C ALA A 271 9.57 -2.36 -7.94
N ALA A 272 8.58 -2.38 -8.82
CA ALA A 272 7.22 -2.70 -8.46
C ALA A 272 6.80 -4.07 -8.99
N TYR A 273 6.15 -4.87 -8.16
CA TYR A 273 5.41 -6.03 -8.64
C TYR A 273 4.09 -5.54 -9.26
N ILE A 274 3.88 -5.82 -10.56
CA ILE A 274 2.70 -5.41 -11.33
C ILE A 274 2.22 -6.64 -12.10
N CYS A 275 1.04 -7.18 -11.79
CA CYS A 275 0.72 -8.58 -12.13
C CYS A 275 0.80 -8.93 -13.63
N PHE A 276 0.45 -8.02 -14.54
CA PHE A 276 0.53 -8.26 -15.99
C PHE A 276 1.97 -8.16 -16.55
N LEU A 277 2.89 -7.53 -15.82
CA LEU A 277 4.30 -7.40 -16.21
C LEU A 277 5.21 -8.39 -15.47
N SER A 278 4.89 -8.68 -14.21
CA SER A 278 5.69 -9.54 -13.33
C SER A 278 5.46 -11.03 -13.60
N ASN A 279 4.20 -11.43 -13.81
CA ASN A 279 3.88 -12.83 -14.13
C ASN A 279 4.26 -13.18 -15.59
N PRO A 280 4.77 -14.39 -15.85
CA PRO A 280 5.10 -14.84 -17.20
C PRO A 280 3.85 -15.18 -18.02
N GLN A 281 3.39 -14.23 -18.83
CA GLN A 281 2.15 -14.31 -19.63
C GLN A 281 2.16 -15.41 -20.69
N ASN A 282 3.33 -15.97 -21.01
CA ASN A 282 3.54 -17.07 -21.95
C ASN A 282 3.74 -18.44 -21.28
N LEU A 283 3.79 -18.49 -19.94
CA LEU A 283 3.89 -19.74 -19.18
C LEU A 283 2.54 -20.10 -18.54
N ASP A 284 2.50 -21.23 -17.83
CA ASP A 284 1.29 -21.69 -17.14
C ASP A 284 1.07 -20.91 -15.84
N ILE A 285 0.45 -19.73 -15.96
CA ILE A 285 0.08 -18.91 -14.79
C ILE A 285 -0.92 -19.64 -13.90
N ALA A 286 -1.83 -20.45 -14.46
CA ALA A 286 -2.82 -21.16 -13.66
C ALA A 286 -2.14 -22.13 -12.68
N ALA A 287 -1.08 -22.83 -13.12
CA ALA A 287 -0.26 -23.65 -12.24
C ALA A 287 0.42 -22.82 -11.13
N MET A 288 0.92 -21.63 -11.44
CA MET A 288 1.54 -20.73 -10.45
C MET A 288 0.54 -20.20 -9.41
N LEU A 289 -0.74 -20.10 -9.78
CA LEU A 289 -1.82 -19.62 -8.90
C LEU A 289 -2.57 -20.76 -8.19
N ALA A 290 -2.16 -22.02 -8.40
CA ALA A 290 -2.82 -23.20 -7.84
C ALA A 290 -2.83 -23.22 -6.29
N SER A 291 -1.85 -22.60 -5.63
CA SER A 291 -1.87 -22.35 -4.18
C SER A 291 -1.77 -20.85 -3.91
N VAL A 292 -2.59 -20.37 -2.99
CA VAL A 292 -2.63 -18.97 -2.59
C VAL A 292 -1.33 -18.60 -1.86
N GLU A 293 -0.84 -19.50 -0.99
CA GLU A 293 0.34 -19.34 -0.15
C GLU A 293 1.65 -19.35 -0.93
N THR A 294 1.70 -20.10 -2.04
CA THR A 294 2.88 -20.12 -2.92
C THR A 294 2.68 -19.27 -4.17
N SER A 295 1.56 -18.55 -4.28
CA SER A 295 1.31 -17.70 -5.43
C SER A 295 2.37 -16.59 -5.51
N PRO A 296 2.75 -16.16 -6.73
CA PRO A 296 3.64 -15.03 -6.90
C PRO A 296 3.20 -13.77 -6.16
N PHE A 297 1.89 -13.54 -6.05
CA PHE A 297 1.30 -12.44 -5.27
C PHE A 297 1.66 -12.51 -3.79
N HIS A 298 1.44 -13.68 -3.17
CA HIS A 298 1.73 -13.89 -1.76
C HIS A 298 3.23 -13.78 -1.50
N VAL A 299 4.07 -14.42 -2.32
CA VAL A 299 5.53 -14.39 -2.17
C VAL A 299 6.06 -12.96 -2.27
N ALA A 300 5.62 -12.18 -3.26
CA ALA A 300 6.04 -10.78 -3.43
C ALA A 300 5.66 -9.91 -2.21
N LEU A 301 4.42 -10.03 -1.70
CA LEU A 301 3.98 -9.26 -0.52
C LEU A 301 4.62 -9.75 0.78
N GLN A 302 4.83 -11.06 0.93
CA GLN A 302 5.39 -11.66 2.14
C GLN A 302 6.86 -11.24 2.36
N ASN A 303 7.64 -11.20 1.27
CA ASN A 303 9.08 -10.94 1.28
C ASN A 303 9.45 -9.49 0.96
N MET A 304 8.45 -8.61 0.74
CA MET A 304 8.68 -7.19 0.51
C MET A 304 9.44 -6.58 1.71
N PRO A 305 10.44 -5.70 1.49
CA PRO A 305 11.18 -5.11 2.59
C PRO A 305 10.29 -4.26 3.51
N THR A 306 10.75 -4.01 4.73
CA THR A 306 10.02 -3.27 5.78
C THR A 306 9.66 -1.83 5.39
N HIS A 307 10.44 -1.21 4.51
CA HIS A 307 10.18 0.12 3.96
C HIS A 307 9.35 0.08 2.66
N GLY A 308 8.96 -1.12 2.21
CA GLY A 308 8.14 -1.28 1.02
C GLY A 308 6.72 -0.77 1.23
N SER A 309 6.02 -0.53 0.12
CA SER A 309 4.64 -0.04 0.16
C SER A 309 3.77 -0.68 -0.92
N MET A 310 2.46 -0.65 -0.71
CA MET A 310 1.48 -1.07 -1.69
C MET A 310 0.84 0.16 -2.32
N ILE A 311 0.75 0.19 -3.65
CA ILE A 311 0.05 1.21 -4.42
C ILE A 311 -1.24 0.59 -4.97
N MET A 312 -2.38 1.13 -4.58
CA MET A 312 -3.69 0.73 -5.08
C MET A 312 -4.13 1.73 -6.15
N VAL A 313 -4.32 1.25 -7.38
CA VAL A 313 -4.68 2.11 -8.51
C VAL A 313 -6.18 2.02 -8.80
N ALA A 314 -6.91 3.11 -8.56
CA ALA A 314 -8.35 3.21 -8.82
C ALA A 314 -8.62 3.88 -10.17
N THR A 315 -9.31 3.17 -11.07
CA THR A 315 -9.56 3.59 -12.46
C THR A 315 -11.05 3.57 -12.78
N GLU A 316 -11.50 4.36 -13.76
CA GLU A 316 -12.94 4.57 -14.00
C GLU A 316 -13.67 3.29 -14.44
N ASN A 317 -12.94 2.28 -14.93
CA ASN A 317 -13.57 1.17 -15.61
C ASN A 317 -14.01 0.03 -14.69
N THR A 318 -13.29 -0.23 -13.61
CA THR A 318 -13.60 -1.35 -12.74
C THR A 318 -13.15 -1.02 -11.32
N PRO A 319 -14.08 -1.00 -10.36
CA PRO A 319 -13.71 -0.85 -8.96
C PRO A 319 -12.86 -2.03 -8.53
N ILE A 320 -11.63 -1.76 -8.12
CA ILE A 320 -10.60 -2.77 -7.94
C ILE A 320 -11.00 -3.87 -6.92
N HIS A 321 -11.78 -3.51 -5.90
CA HIS A 321 -12.24 -4.43 -4.86
C HIS A 321 -13.28 -5.44 -5.33
N THR A 322 -13.82 -5.28 -6.53
CA THR A 322 -14.69 -6.30 -7.17
C THR A 322 -13.88 -7.49 -7.70
N ARG A 323 -12.54 -7.41 -7.69
CA ARG A 323 -11.62 -8.46 -8.12
C ARG A 323 -11.08 -9.17 -6.89
N LEU A 324 -11.38 -10.46 -6.75
CA LEU A 324 -11.06 -11.19 -5.52
C LEU A 324 -9.55 -11.31 -5.25
N TRP A 325 -8.71 -11.42 -6.28
CA TRP A 325 -7.26 -11.35 -6.12
C TRP A 325 -6.78 -10.00 -5.54
N CYS A 326 -7.35 -8.87 -5.97
CA CYS A 326 -7.01 -7.56 -5.42
C CYS A 326 -7.43 -7.41 -3.94
N VAL A 327 -8.55 -8.03 -3.57
CA VAL A 327 -9.00 -8.11 -2.16
C VAL A 327 -8.01 -8.90 -1.33
N PHE A 328 -7.53 -10.04 -1.85
CA PHE A 328 -6.49 -10.84 -1.19
C PHE A 328 -5.18 -10.08 -1.03
N GLU A 329 -4.73 -9.35 -2.05
CA GLU A 329 -3.53 -8.52 -1.98
C GLU A 329 -3.65 -7.44 -0.89
N ALA A 330 -4.81 -6.78 -0.79
CA ALA A 330 -5.09 -5.81 0.28
C ALA A 330 -5.12 -6.47 1.68
N HIS A 331 -5.68 -7.68 1.79
CA HIS A 331 -5.65 -8.47 3.02
C HIS A 331 -4.22 -8.80 3.45
N MET A 332 -3.38 -9.25 2.52
CA MET A 332 -1.97 -9.54 2.78
C MET A 332 -1.21 -8.30 3.24
N ALA A 333 -1.42 -7.15 2.60
CA ALA A 333 -0.84 -5.89 3.03
C ALA A 333 -1.28 -5.51 4.46
N LEU A 334 -2.55 -5.72 4.82
CA LEU A 334 -3.05 -5.51 6.19
C LEU A 334 -2.40 -6.42 7.23
N CYS A 335 -2.22 -7.70 6.91
CA CYS A 335 -1.58 -8.68 7.80
C CYS A 335 -0.10 -8.37 8.02
N ARG A 336 0.57 -7.83 7.02
CA ARG A 336 1.99 -7.49 7.06
C ARG A 336 2.28 -6.04 7.48
N HIS A 337 1.24 -5.26 7.78
CA HIS A 337 1.35 -3.83 8.09
C HIS A 337 2.07 -3.03 6.99
N ILE A 338 1.90 -3.44 5.74
CA ILE A 338 2.44 -2.73 4.57
C ILE A 338 1.63 -1.44 4.40
N PRO A 339 2.27 -0.26 4.33
CA PRO A 339 1.58 0.98 4.01
C PRO A 339 0.90 0.92 2.64
N ILE A 340 -0.38 1.31 2.58
CA ILE A 340 -1.15 1.33 1.33
C ILE A 340 -1.42 2.77 0.92
N THR A 341 -1.02 3.12 -0.30
CA THR A 341 -1.30 4.40 -0.94
C THR A 341 -2.35 4.20 -2.02
N LEU A 342 -3.48 4.90 -1.92
CA LEU A 342 -4.49 4.94 -2.97
C LEU A 342 -4.18 6.07 -3.95
N VAL A 343 -4.15 5.75 -5.24
CA VAL A 343 -4.08 6.73 -6.33
C VAL A 343 -5.27 6.56 -7.27
N GLY A 344 -5.63 7.64 -7.96
CA GLY A 344 -6.83 7.67 -8.79
C GLY A 344 -7.96 8.48 -8.18
N CYS A 345 -9.14 8.43 -8.80
CA CYS A 345 -10.34 9.04 -8.21
C CYS A 345 -10.93 8.09 -7.17
N PRO A 346 -11.11 8.48 -5.90
CA PRO A 346 -11.70 7.62 -4.87
C PRO A 346 -13.10 7.11 -5.24
N ALA A 347 -13.88 7.92 -5.97
CA ALA A 347 -15.22 7.53 -6.43
C ALA A 347 -15.19 6.31 -7.37
N ASN A 348 -14.05 6.00 -7.99
CA ASN A 348 -13.88 4.81 -8.82
C ASN A 348 -13.76 3.51 -7.99
N LEU A 349 -13.55 3.61 -6.67
CA LEU A 349 -13.65 2.48 -5.75
C LEU A 349 -15.09 2.22 -5.30
N ALA A 350 -16.07 3.01 -5.73
CA ALA A 350 -17.46 2.76 -5.40
C ALA A 350 -18.06 1.76 -6.39
N THR A 351 -18.73 0.73 -5.90
CA THR A 351 -19.49 -0.19 -6.76
C THR A 351 -20.68 0.53 -7.41
N ASP A 352 -21.29 1.47 -6.68
CA ASP A 352 -22.22 2.47 -7.19
C ASP A 352 -21.60 3.87 -7.10
N SER A 353 -20.89 4.26 -8.15
CA SER A 353 -20.27 5.58 -8.27
C SER A 353 -21.29 6.74 -8.17
N SER A 354 -22.56 6.53 -8.52
CA SER A 354 -23.57 7.60 -8.48
C SER A 354 -23.95 7.94 -7.04
N ALA A 355 -24.06 6.93 -6.18
CA ALA A 355 -24.39 7.11 -4.78
C ALA A 355 -23.21 7.72 -3.99
N VAL A 356 -21.96 7.40 -4.36
CA VAL A 356 -20.77 8.02 -3.74
C VAL A 356 -20.58 9.47 -4.20
N VAL A 357 -20.82 9.78 -5.47
CA VAL A 357 -20.82 11.18 -5.93
C VAL A 357 -21.91 11.97 -5.23
N ALA A 358 -23.13 11.43 -5.11
CA ALA A 358 -24.21 12.09 -4.37
C ALA A 358 -23.87 12.30 -2.89
N GLN A 359 -23.17 11.37 -2.25
CA GLN A 359 -22.72 11.51 -0.86
C GLN A 359 -21.59 12.54 -0.72
N PHE A 360 -20.59 12.51 -1.60
CA PHE A 360 -19.55 13.55 -1.62
C PHE A 360 -20.12 14.92 -1.95
N GLU A 361 -21.10 15.01 -2.84
CA GLU A 361 -21.82 16.25 -3.13
C GLU A 361 -22.62 16.72 -1.92
N ALA A 362 -23.33 15.83 -1.22
CA ALA A 362 -24.03 16.17 0.02
C ALA A 362 -23.07 16.62 1.13
N GLU A 363 -21.95 15.92 1.32
CA GLU A 363 -20.96 16.24 2.38
C GLU A 363 -20.13 17.48 2.04
N SER A 364 -19.78 17.68 0.76
CA SER A 364 -19.12 18.91 0.30
C SER A 364 -20.07 20.10 0.31
N PHE A 365 -21.36 19.88 0.06
CA PHE A 365 -22.41 20.89 0.21
C PHE A 365 -22.64 21.23 1.68
N ASP A 366 -22.67 20.26 2.60
CA ASP A 366 -22.75 20.50 4.04
C ASP A 366 -21.50 21.22 4.57
N ALA A 367 -20.31 20.83 4.11
CA ALA A 367 -19.06 21.52 4.42
C ALA A 367 -18.97 22.91 3.77
N TYR A 368 -19.59 23.09 2.60
CA TYR A 368 -19.76 24.39 1.95
C TYR A 368 -20.70 25.25 2.77
N LEU A 369 -21.90 24.78 3.13
CA LEU A 369 -22.87 25.49 3.97
C LEU A 369 -22.30 25.83 5.36
N ALA A 370 -21.51 24.94 5.95
CA ALA A 370 -20.83 25.20 7.22
C ALA A 370 -19.73 26.28 7.09
N ASN A 371 -19.07 26.37 5.94
CA ASN A 371 -18.11 27.44 5.65
C ASN A 371 -18.76 28.73 5.13
N ASP A 372 -19.90 28.66 4.44
CA ASP A 372 -20.66 29.79 3.93
C ASP A 372 -21.38 30.50 5.09
N ALA A 373 -21.87 29.74 6.08
CA ALA A 373 -22.30 30.29 7.37
C ALA A 373 -21.13 30.96 8.14
N TYR A 374 -19.88 30.62 7.82
CA TYR A 374 -18.68 31.26 8.38
C TYR A 374 -18.22 32.47 7.53
N LEU A 375 -18.48 32.47 6.22
CA LEU A 375 -18.15 33.54 5.27
C LEU A 375 -19.24 34.62 5.15
N GLU A 376 -20.49 34.34 5.49
CA GLU A 376 -21.49 35.40 5.72
C GLU A 376 -21.13 36.28 6.94
N VAL A 377 -20.27 35.80 7.84
CA VAL A 377 -19.66 36.59 8.93
C VAL A 377 -18.39 37.33 8.46
N ALA A 378 -17.79 36.92 7.33
CA ALA A 378 -16.56 37.49 6.78
C ALA A 378 -16.69 37.74 5.25
N GLY A 379 -17.26 38.89 4.91
CA GLY A 379 -17.70 39.20 3.55
C GLY A 379 -16.65 39.10 2.42
N ALA A 380 -17.17 38.68 1.26
CA ALA A 380 -16.73 38.90 -0.13
C ALA A 380 -15.44 38.22 -0.63
N ALA A 381 -15.59 37.05 -1.29
CA ALA A 381 -14.92 36.69 -2.57
C ALA A 381 -15.29 35.25 -3.01
N GLY A 382 -16.43 35.06 -3.67
CA GLY A 382 -16.89 33.75 -4.16
C GLY A 382 -17.19 33.77 -5.65
N GLY A 383 -16.18 33.54 -6.49
CA GLY A 383 -16.38 33.50 -7.96
C GLY A 383 -15.46 32.58 -8.76
N LEU A 384 -14.43 31.97 -8.16
CA LEU A 384 -13.37 31.28 -8.92
C LEU A 384 -13.28 29.75 -8.70
N ARG A 385 -14.16 29.16 -7.87
CA ARG A 385 -13.93 27.82 -7.29
C ARG A 385 -14.47 26.64 -8.11
N ASN A 386 -15.41 26.86 -9.03
CA ASN A 386 -16.09 25.77 -9.76
C ASN A 386 -15.34 25.27 -11.00
N ASP A 387 -14.43 26.06 -11.58
CA ASP A 387 -13.79 25.72 -12.86
C ASP A 387 -12.72 24.62 -12.73
N ALA A 388 -12.10 24.46 -11.56
CA ALA A 388 -11.01 23.49 -11.34
C ALA A 388 -11.51 22.03 -11.21
N LEU A 389 -12.67 21.82 -10.59
CA LEU A 389 -13.30 20.49 -10.47
C LEU A 389 -13.84 20.00 -11.82
N ASP A 390 -14.42 20.90 -12.61
CA ASP A 390 -14.92 20.61 -13.96
C ASP A 390 -13.79 20.26 -14.95
N SER A 391 -12.58 20.79 -14.74
CA SER A 391 -11.40 20.49 -15.54
C SER A 391 -10.83 19.08 -15.32
N CYS A 392 -10.96 18.51 -14.12
CA CYS A 392 -10.30 17.23 -13.79
C CYS A 392 -11.10 16.00 -14.21
N CYS A 393 -12.43 16.11 -14.40
CA CYS A 393 -13.25 14.97 -14.82
C CYS A 393 -14.51 15.40 -15.62
N PRO A 394 -14.40 15.63 -16.94
CA PRO A 394 -15.54 15.98 -17.80
C PRO A 394 -16.66 14.93 -17.84
N ALA A 395 -16.34 13.68 -17.48
CA ALA A 395 -17.33 12.61 -17.31
C ALA A 395 -18.18 12.82 -16.05
N LEU A 396 -17.57 13.28 -14.95
CA LEU A 396 -18.27 13.62 -13.71
C LEU A 396 -19.21 14.82 -13.94
N LYS A 397 -18.76 15.85 -14.67
CA LYS A 397 -19.59 16.99 -15.06
C LYS A 397 -20.86 16.55 -15.81
N ARG A 398 -20.71 15.71 -16.85
CA ARG A 398 -21.85 15.20 -17.63
C ARG A 398 -22.81 14.34 -16.79
N ARG A 399 -22.27 13.54 -15.86
CA ARG A 399 -23.10 12.75 -14.93
C ARG A 399 -23.81 13.62 -13.89
N ARG A 400 -23.15 14.67 -13.41
CA ARG A 400 -23.73 15.69 -12.50
C ARG A 400 -24.85 16.44 -13.18
N GLU A 401 -24.66 16.91 -14.41
CA GLU A 401 -25.70 17.57 -15.20
C GLU A 401 -26.91 16.64 -15.43
N ALA A 402 -26.66 15.35 -15.72
CA ALA A 402 -27.73 14.36 -15.87
C ALA A 402 -28.45 14.04 -14.55
N ALA A 403 -27.73 13.95 -13.44
CA ALA A 403 -28.28 13.69 -12.11
C ALA A 403 -29.12 14.88 -11.62
N LEU A 404 -28.62 16.11 -11.78
CA LEU A 404 -29.36 17.34 -11.45
C LEU A 404 -30.65 17.46 -12.28
N ALA A 405 -30.60 17.15 -13.58
CA ALA A 405 -31.80 17.13 -14.42
C ALA A 405 -32.82 16.07 -13.97
N ALA A 406 -32.35 14.88 -13.56
CA ALA A 406 -33.22 13.82 -13.03
C ALA A 406 -33.81 14.17 -11.66
N GLU A 407 -33.06 14.87 -10.82
CA GLU A 407 -33.51 15.33 -9.51
C GLU A 407 -34.50 16.50 -9.64
N GLU A 408 -34.27 17.44 -10.54
CA GLU A 408 -35.20 18.53 -10.87
C GLU A 408 -36.54 17.97 -11.40
N GLU A 409 -36.50 16.95 -12.26
CA GLU A 409 -37.68 16.20 -12.73
C GLU A 409 -38.43 15.52 -11.57
N LYS A 410 -37.70 14.97 -10.59
CA LYS A 410 -38.27 14.34 -9.39
C LYS A 410 -38.90 15.37 -8.45
N TRP A 411 -38.25 16.53 -8.27
CA TRP A 411 -38.76 17.67 -7.50
C TRP A 411 -40.05 18.22 -8.12
N ARG A 412 -40.07 18.40 -9.44
CA ARG A 412 -41.25 18.84 -10.19
C ARG A 412 -42.45 17.89 -10.03
N LYS A 413 -42.21 16.61 -9.76
CA LYS A 413 -43.24 15.57 -9.56
C LYS A 413 -43.62 15.36 -8.09
N SER A 414 -42.88 15.92 -7.14
CA SER A 414 -43.19 15.79 -5.72
C SER A 414 -44.33 16.74 -5.31
N THR A 415 -45.28 16.26 -4.51
CA THR A 415 -46.43 17.06 -4.07
C THR A 415 -46.02 18.12 -3.04
N PRO A 416 -46.57 19.36 -3.11
CA PRO A 416 -46.19 20.49 -2.24
C PRO A 416 -46.26 20.19 -0.73
N GLU A 417 -47.09 19.23 -0.32
CA GLU A 417 -47.33 18.90 1.10
C GLU A 417 -46.13 18.24 1.79
N ARG A 418 -45.35 17.40 1.10
CA ARG A 418 -44.15 16.76 1.69
C ARG A 418 -43.03 17.77 1.92
N LEU A 419 -42.91 18.72 1.00
CA LEU A 419 -41.93 19.79 1.02
C LEU A 419 -42.19 20.78 2.16
N HIS A 420 -43.46 21.12 2.37
CA HIS A 420 -43.86 22.00 3.47
C HIS A 420 -43.56 21.37 4.84
N ALA A 421 -43.80 20.06 5.02
CA ALA A 421 -43.51 19.36 6.27
C ALA A 421 -42.01 19.28 6.60
N GLN A 422 -41.16 19.04 5.60
CA GLN A 422 -39.72 19.00 5.78
C GLN A 422 -39.14 20.39 6.09
N LEU A 423 -39.57 21.42 5.37
CA LEU A 423 -39.15 22.81 5.61
C LEU A 423 -39.57 23.32 6.98
N VAL A 424 -40.78 23.00 7.44
CA VAL A 424 -41.25 23.35 8.79
C VAL A 424 -40.39 22.67 9.87
N THR A 425 -40.01 21.41 9.67
CA THR A 425 -39.19 20.67 10.65
C THR A 425 -37.79 21.27 10.77
N VAL A 426 -37.14 21.57 9.63
CA VAL A 426 -35.81 22.21 9.60
C VAL A 426 -35.86 23.61 10.19
N TRP A 427 -36.92 24.37 9.90
CA TRP A 427 -37.08 25.72 10.44
C TRP A 427 -37.26 25.70 11.98
N VAL A 428 -38.10 24.79 12.50
CA VAL A 428 -38.31 24.65 13.95
C VAL A 428 -37.02 24.26 14.68
N THR A 429 -36.26 23.29 14.17
CA THR A 429 -34.98 22.89 14.81
C THR A 429 -33.95 24.01 14.76
N THR A 430 -33.82 24.71 13.62
CA THR A 430 -32.85 25.82 13.46
C THR A 430 -33.18 26.99 14.40
N VAL A 431 -34.46 27.37 14.49
CA VAL A 431 -34.91 28.42 15.40
C VAL A 431 -34.70 28.00 16.86
N THR A 432 -35.02 26.76 17.22
CA THR A 432 -34.85 26.28 18.60
C THR A 432 -33.38 26.26 19.04
N MET A 433 -32.46 25.81 18.17
CA MET A 433 -31.03 25.84 18.46
C MET A 433 -30.48 27.26 18.55
N SER A 434 -30.90 28.15 17.64
CA SER A 434 -30.46 29.55 17.64
C SER A 434 -30.92 30.29 18.89
N VAL A 435 -32.19 30.11 19.28
CA VAL A 435 -32.74 30.70 20.51
C VAL A 435 -32.07 30.10 21.75
N GLY A 436 -31.85 28.78 21.78
CA GLY A 436 -31.13 28.13 22.88
C GLY A 436 -29.69 28.65 23.04
N MET A 437 -28.99 28.87 21.93
CA MET A 437 -27.62 29.39 21.94
C MET A 437 -27.58 30.86 22.39
N VAL A 438 -28.51 31.70 21.93
CA VAL A 438 -28.62 33.10 22.39
C VAL A 438 -28.93 33.15 23.89
N ILE A 439 -29.86 32.33 24.38
CA ILE A 439 -30.17 32.24 25.82
C ILE A 439 -28.95 31.81 26.60
N PHE A 440 -28.20 30.81 26.12
CA PHE A 440 -27.00 30.32 26.77
C PHE A 440 -25.88 31.39 26.80
N VAL A 441 -25.67 32.12 25.70
CA VAL A 441 -24.70 33.21 25.62
C VAL A 441 -25.10 34.36 26.55
N VAL A 442 -26.38 34.75 26.59
CA VAL A 442 -26.88 35.79 27.49
C VAL A 442 -26.78 35.34 28.95
N TRP A 443 -27.07 34.08 29.24
CA TRP A 443 -26.92 33.51 30.59
C TRP A 443 -25.45 33.49 31.03
N CYS A 444 -24.54 33.05 30.15
CA CYS A 444 -23.11 33.10 30.40
C CYS A 444 -22.61 34.54 30.57
N ALA A 445 -23.08 35.48 29.73
CA ALA A 445 -22.70 36.89 29.81
C ALA A 445 -23.21 37.54 31.10
N THR A 446 -24.44 37.29 31.52
CA THR A 446 -25.02 37.83 32.76
C THR A 446 -24.37 37.22 34.00
N TRP A 447 -24.09 35.92 33.99
CA TRP A 447 -23.37 35.25 35.09
C TRP A 447 -21.91 35.71 35.18
N SER A 448 -21.26 35.88 34.01
CA SER A 448 -19.91 36.46 33.92
C SER A 448 -19.91 37.91 34.37
N TYR A 449 -20.90 38.73 34.02
CA TYR A 449 -20.96 40.14 34.42
C TYR A 449 -21.10 40.30 35.94
N GLY A 450 -21.85 39.41 36.61
CA GLY A 450 -21.96 39.37 38.07
C GLY A 450 -20.68 38.98 38.79
N TYR A 451 -19.92 38.02 38.23
CA TYR A 451 -18.63 37.59 38.80
C TYR A 451 -17.44 38.47 38.39
N PHE A 452 -17.51 39.09 37.22
CA PHE A 452 -16.46 39.96 36.68
C PHE A 452 -16.37 41.25 37.48
N TRP A 453 -17.50 41.84 37.91
CA TRP A 453 -17.46 43.06 38.73
C TRP A 453 -16.91 42.83 40.14
N THR A 454 -17.07 41.64 40.71
CA THR A 454 -16.55 41.32 42.06
C THR A 454 -15.11 40.82 42.04
N SER A 455 -14.65 40.20 40.95
CA SER A 455 -13.29 39.63 40.85
C SER A 455 -12.28 40.49 40.07
N PHE A 456 -12.72 41.35 39.14
CA PHE A 456 -11.83 42.21 38.34
C PHE A 456 -11.14 43.31 39.17
N MET A 457 -11.73 43.68 40.32
CA MET A 457 -11.10 44.63 41.25
C MET A 457 -10.03 43.99 42.14
N THR A 458 -9.82 42.67 42.14
CA THR A 458 -8.86 42.05 43.08
C THR A 458 -7.86 41.04 42.51
N ASN A 459 -8.05 40.39 41.36
CA ASN A 459 -7.01 39.50 40.82
C ASN A 459 -7.06 39.32 39.29
N GLY A 460 -5.96 39.65 38.61
CA GLY A 460 -5.74 39.43 37.17
C GLY A 460 -5.59 37.96 36.73
N GLY A 461 -6.22 37.02 37.43
CA GLY A 461 -6.08 35.57 37.20
C GLY A 461 -7.13 34.93 36.30
N ILE A 462 -8.19 35.65 35.90
CA ILE A 462 -9.35 35.04 35.22
C ILE A 462 -9.03 34.63 33.77
N ALA A 463 -8.15 35.35 33.07
CA ALA A 463 -7.76 35.01 31.70
C ALA A 463 -7.07 33.63 31.58
N PHE A 464 -6.41 33.16 32.64
CA PHE A 464 -5.74 31.84 32.67
C PHE A 464 -6.70 30.66 32.78
N ILE A 465 -7.94 30.85 33.22
CA ILE A 465 -8.91 29.75 33.39
C ILE A 465 -9.75 29.56 32.11
N PHE A 466 -10.13 30.66 31.46
CA PHE A 466 -11.00 30.58 30.28
C PHE A 466 -10.27 30.08 29.03
N PHE A 467 -8.99 30.41 28.84
CA PHE A 467 -8.25 29.98 27.66
C PHE A 467 -8.07 28.45 27.55
N PRO A 468 -7.71 27.71 28.63
CA PRO A 468 -7.70 26.24 28.61
C PRO A 468 -9.07 25.61 28.37
N ILE A 469 -10.14 26.20 28.92
CA ILE A 469 -11.51 25.71 28.71
C ILE A 469 -11.90 25.89 27.25
N LEU A 470 -11.59 27.03 26.64
CA LEU A 470 -11.88 27.31 25.24
C LEU A 470 -11.08 26.38 24.30
N LEU A 471 -9.82 26.10 24.63
CA LEU A 471 -9.01 25.10 23.94
C LEU A 471 -9.55 23.68 24.11
N LEU A 472 -10.00 23.30 25.30
CA LEU A 472 -10.64 22.00 25.57
C LEU A 472 -11.98 21.87 24.84
N CYS A 473 -12.79 22.93 24.79
CA CYS A 473 -14.03 22.97 24.03
C CYS A 473 -13.75 22.87 22.52
N ALA A 474 -12.75 23.58 21.99
CA ALA A 474 -12.36 23.49 20.59
C ALA A 474 -11.80 22.10 20.23
N ALA A 475 -10.98 21.52 21.11
CA ALA A 475 -10.47 20.15 20.96
C ALA A 475 -11.61 19.11 21.04
N GLY A 476 -12.55 19.29 21.98
CA GLY A 476 -13.74 18.46 22.13
C GLY A 476 -14.65 18.55 20.90
N PHE A 477 -14.85 19.75 20.35
CA PHE A 477 -15.65 19.95 19.13
C PHE A 477 -14.99 19.27 17.93
N ARG A 478 -13.66 19.43 17.74
CA ARG A 478 -12.91 18.70 16.71
C ARG A 478 -13.01 17.19 16.88
N THR A 479 -12.90 16.70 18.12
CA THR A 479 -13.00 15.27 18.43
C THR A 479 -14.41 14.74 18.16
N CYS A 480 -15.46 15.49 18.51
CA CYS A 480 -16.85 15.14 18.21
C CYS A 480 -17.15 15.18 16.71
N THR A 481 -16.64 16.16 15.95
CA THR A 481 -16.82 16.19 14.49
C THR A 481 -16.12 15.04 13.80
N VAL A 482 -14.91 14.68 14.26
CA VAL A 482 -14.16 13.53 13.73
C VAL A 482 -14.86 12.22 14.11
N ASN A 483 -15.33 12.06 15.35
CA ASN A 483 -16.04 10.86 15.78
C ASN A 483 -17.40 10.70 15.09
N ARG A 484 -18.15 11.80 14.88
CA ARG A 484 -19.42 11.77 14.14
C ARG A 484 -19.20 11.49 12.65
N GLN A 485 -18.12 12.02 12.06
CA GLN A 485 -17.70 11.60 10.74
C GLN A 485 -17.38 10.10 10.77
N ILE A 486 -16.55 9.59 11.70
CA ILE A 486 -16.24 8.16 11.81
C ILE A 486 -17.49 7.29 11.98
N GLU A 487 -18.49 7.69 12.77
CA GLU A 487 -19.75 6.96 12.93
C GLU A 487 -20.60 7.00 11.65
N LEU A 488 -20.73 8.15 11.00
CA LEU A 488 -21.39 8.25 9.69
C LEU A 488 -20.65 7.40 8.66
N LEU A 489 -19.32 7.30 8.74
CA LEU A 489 -18.47 6.52 7.86
C LEU A 489 -18.52 5.02 8.15
N GLN A 490 -18.67 4.62 9.41
CA GLN A 490 -18.96 3.24 9.78
C GLN A 490 -20.37 2.84 9.33
N SER A 491 -21.32 3.77 9.39
CA SER A 491 -22.67 3.59 8.85
C SER A 491 -22.70 3.56 7.32
N ALA A 492 -21.84 4.33 6.64
CA ALA A 492 -21.65 4.28 5.18
C ALA A 492 -20.90 3.00 4.76
N GLY A 493 -19.96 2.51 5.57
CA GLY A 493 -19.38 1.17 5.41
C GLY A 493 -20.38 0.04 5.62
N SER A 494 -21.49 0.29 6.33
CA SER A 494 -22.67 -0.60 6.37
C SER A 494 -23.69 -0.30 5.27
N GLY A 495 -23.52 0.80 4.53
CA GLY A 495 -24.42 1.30 3.48
C GLY A 495 -24.22 0.65 2.10
N GLY A 496 -23.36 -0.36 1.97
CA GLY A 496 -23.26 -1.19 0.76
C GLY A 496 -22.44 -0.62 -0.40
N PHE A 497 -21.63 0.43 -0.19
CA PHE A 497 -20.82 1.00 -1.28
C PHE A 497 -19.62 0.13 -1.69
N ILE A 498 -19.02 -0.55 -0.72
CA ILE A 498 -17.90 -1.48 -0.88
C ILE A 498 -18.27 -2.72 -0.07
N ASP A 499 -18.46 -3.83 -0.78
CA ASP A 499 -18.50 -5.13 -0.15
C ASP A 499 -17.56 -6.09 -0.87
N VAL A 500 -16.45 -6.45 -0.22
CA VAL A 500 -15.53 -7.45 -0.74
C VAL A 500 -16.16 -8.84 -0.82
N GLN A 501 -17.33 -9.08 -0.21
CA GLN A 501 -18.09 -10.32 -0.42
C GLN A 501 -18.64 -10.43 -1.85
N ASP A 502 -18.82 -9.31 -2.56
CA ASP A 502 -19.26 -9.30 -3.96
C ASP A 502 -18.10 -9.49 -4.96
N ALA A 503 -16.86 -9.54 -4.47
CA ALA A 503 -15.69 -9.72 -5.33
C ALA A 503 -15.72 -11.09 -6.05
N GLN A 504 -15.27 -11.14 -7.30
CA GLN A 504 -15.31 -12.37 -8.09
C GLN A 504 -13.92 -12.76 -8.60
N CYS A 505 -13.72 -14.06 -8.82
CA CYS A 505 -12.60 -14.59 -9.58
C CYS A 505 -13.10 -15.29 -10.85
N SER A 506 -12.26 -15.33 -11.89
CA SER A 506 -12.57 -16.08 -13.11
C SER A 506 -12.49 -17.59 -12.93
N SER A 507 -11.70 -18.09 -11.99
CA SER A 507 -11.65 -19.51 -11.60
C SER A 507 -12.44 -19.71 -10.31
N PRO A 508 -13.46 -20.58 -10.31
CA PRO A 508 -14.19 -20.96 -9.10
C PRO A 508 -13.30 -21.64 -8.05
N GLU A 509 -12.30 -22.40 -8.49
CA GLU A 509 -11.34 -23.04 -7.58
C GLU A 509 -10.47 -21.98 -6.88
N ASP A 510 -9.95 -21.01 -7.63
CA ASP A 510 -9.19 -19.88 -7.06
C ASP A 510 -10.07 -19.08 -6.10
N GLU A 511 -11.32 -18.83 -6.50
CA GLU A 511 -12.29 -18.14 -5.66
C GLU A 511 -12.47 -18.83 -4.30
N ALA A 512 -12.72 -20.13 -4.29
CA ALA A 512 -12.89 -20.89 -3.06
C ALA A 512 -11.65 -20.82 -2.16
N ARG A 513 -10.44 -20.95 -2.74
CA ARG A 513 -9.17 -20.90 -1.97
C ARG A 513 -8.91 -19.51 -1.40
N ILE A 514 -9.10 -18.46 -2.20
CA ILE A 514 -8.92 -17.08 -1.74
C ILE A 514 -9.94 -16.72 -0.68
N ARG A 515 -11.22 -17.08 -0.87
CA ARG A 515 -12.29 -16.90 0.12
C ARG A 515 -11.94 -17.55 1.45
N ALA A 516 -11.43 -18.79 1.41
CA ALA A 516 -10.98 -19.46 2.62
C ALA A 516 -9.81 -18.72 3.31
N SER A 517 -8.87 -18.16 2.53
CA SER A 517 -7.73 -17.41 3.05
C SER A 517 -8.14 -16.08 3.72
N ILE A 518 -9.15 -15.39 3.20
CA ILE A 518 -9.62 -14.10 3.75
C ILE A 518 -10.81 -14.23 4.71
N ALA A 519 -11.25 -15.46 5.01
CA ALA A 519 -12.46 -15.71 5.80
C ALA A 519 -12.42 -15.02 7.16
N GLY A 520 -13.45 -14.23 7.47
CA GLY A 520 -13.57 -13.47 8.72
C GLY A 520 -12.80 -12.14 8.73
N GLN A 521 -12.09 -11.79 7.66
CA GLN A 521 -11.36 -10.53 7.52
C GLN A 521 -12.08 -9.52 6.63
N GLU A 522 -13.23 -9.87 6.04
CA GLU A 522 -13.96 -9.07 5.05
C GLU A 522 -14.32 -7.68 5.60
N ARG A 523 -14.84 -7.62 6.83
CA ARG A 523 -15.17 -6.34 7.48
C ARG A 523 -13.94 -5.45 7.67
N ARG A 524 -12.79 -6.04 8.00
CA ARG A 524 -11.53 -5.30 8.20
C ARG A 524 -11.01 -4.76 6.88
N ILE A 525 -11.14 -5.53 5.80
CA ILE A 525 -10.78 -5.10 4.44
C ILE A 525 -11.73 -3.98 3.96
N ASN A 526 -13.05 -4.13 4.12
CA ASN A 526 -14.02 -3.08 3.82
C ASN A 526 -13.71 -1.79 4.58
N SER A 527 -13.38 -1.89 5.87
CA SER A 527 -12.99 -0.73 6.70
C SER A 527 -11.71 -0.06 6.21
N LEU A 528 -10.69 -0.84 5.81
CA LEU A 528 -9.48 -0.31 5.18
C LEU A 528 -9.84 0.48 3.92
N LEU A 529 -10.56 -0.13 2.98
CA LEU A 529 -10.90 0.49 1.69
C LEU A 529 -11.69 1.79 1.89
N GLY A 530 -12.67 1.78 2.79
CA GLY A 530 -13.39 2.99 3.20
C GLY A 530 -12.45 4.06 3.75
N SER A 531 -11.51 3.70 4.62
CA SER A 531 -10.54 4.66 5.17
C SER A 531 -9.61 5.27 4.11
N LEU A 532 -9.25 4.50 3.07
CA LEU A 532 -8.40 4.97 1.98
C LEU A 532 -9.13 6.01 1.12
N ILE A 533 -10.39 5.75 0.78
CA ILE A 533 -11.26 6.70 0.04
C ILE A 533 -11.34 8.04 0.76
N LEU A 534 -11.54 7.99 2.08
CA LEU A 534 -11.71 9.18 2.89
C LEU A 534 -10.43 9.99 3.04
N ARG A 535 -9.30 9.32 3.31
CA ARG A 535 -7.99 9.99 3.43
C ARG A 535 -7.66 10.73 2.14
N GLN A 536 -7.92 10.13 0.99
CA GLN A 536 -7.63 10.76 -0.29
C GLN A 536 -8.61 11.91 -0.60
N GLY A 537 -9.90 11.76 -0.27
CA GLY A 537 -10.89 12.83 -0.40
C GLY A 537 -10.55 14.07 0.45
N LEU A 538 -10.10 13.86 1.69
CA LEU A 538 -9.69 14.93 2.59
C LEU A 538 -8.36 15.57 2.15
N GLY A 539 -7.37 14.77 1.76
CA GLY A 539 -6.05 15.28 1.33
C GLY A 539 -6.08 16.11 0.05
N SER A 540 -7.03 15.83 -0.85
CA SER A 540 -7.26 16.61 -2.08
C SER A 540 -7.60 18.08 -1.77
N THR A 541 -8.37 18.33 -0.71
CA THR A 541 -8.83 19.70 -0.38
C THR A 541 -7.74 20.61 0.20
N THR A 542 -6.65 20.04 0.72
CA THR A 542 -5.59 20.79 1.41
C THR A 542 -4.37 21.09 0.54
N ARG A 543 -4.15 20.36 -0.56
CA ARG A 543 -2.91 20.47 -1.35
C ARG A 543 -2.90 21.60 -2.40
N THR A 544 -4.00 22.32 -2.60
CA THR A 544 -4.09 23.40 -3.61
C THR A 544 -3.86 24.81 -3.07
N ALA A 545 -3.50 24.97 -1.79
CA ALA A 545 -3.45 26.31 -1.16
C ALA A 545 -2.04 26.91 -0.94
N THR A 546 -0.94 26.13 -0.95
CA THR A 546 0.36 26.66 -0.45
C THR A 546 1.63 26.04 -1.04
N GLU A 547 1.69 25.74 -2.33
CA GLU A 547 3.00 25.55 -3.00
C GLU A 547 3.07 26.45 -4.26
N PRO A 548 4.10 27.32 -4.38
CA PRO A 548 4.26 28.24 -5.50
C PRO A 548 4.64 27.57 -6.82
#